data_AF-A0A926ULR5-F1
#
_entry.id   AF-A0A926ULR5-F1
#
_cell.length_a   1.000
_cell.length_b   1.000
_cell.length_c   1.000
_cell.angle_alpha   90.00
_cell.angle_beta   90.00
_cell.angle_gamma   90.00
#
_symmetry.space_group_name_H-M   'P 1'
#
loop_
_entity.id
_entity.type
_entity.pdbx_description
1 polymer ?
#
loop_
_entity_poly.entity_id
_entity_poly.type
_entity_poly.pdbx_seq_one_letter_code
_entity_poly.pdbx_strand_id
1 'polypeptide(L)' 'MNKSTIIIKPGTLWTSVKQTTEKALETGTIKSIDTELEIIEPDGVKFLVRILTNINSTTNLP' A
#
# COMPACT_ATOMS: atom_id res chain seq x y z
N MET A 1 22.05 13.58 -14.50
CA MET A 1 21.46 12.75 -13.41
C MET A 1 21.42 13.58 -12.13
N ASN A 2 20.27 14.16 -11.82
CA ASN A 2 20.00 14.79 -10.53
C ASN A 2 19.76 13.69 -9.49
N LYS A 3 20.71 13.52 -8.57
CA LYS A 3 20.54 12.61 -7.44
C LYS A 3 19.47 13.23 -6.54
N SER A 4 18.24 12.74 -6.62
CA SER A 4 17.17 13.12 -5.69
C SER A 4 17.64 12.73 -4.29
N THR A 5 18.11 13.69 -3.50
CA THR A 5 18.49 13.45 -2.12
C THR A 5 17.20 13.18 -1.34
N ILE A 6 16.85 11.91 -1.17
CA ILE A 6 15.75 11.54 -0.28
C ILE A 6 16.27 11.75 1.14
N ILE A 7 16.00 12.92 1.72
CA ILE A 7 16.43 13.27 3.09
C ILE A 7 15.36 12.78 4.07
N ILE A 8 15.34 11.48 4.34
CA ILE A 8 14.65 10.94 5.51
C ILE A 8 15.68 10.88 6.62
N LYS A 9 15.39 11.47 7.78
CA LYS A 9 16.32 11.40 8.92
C LYS A 9 16.51 9.92 9.32
N PRO A 10 17.74 9.45 9.56
CA PRO A 10 17.96 8.09 10.06
C PRO A 10 17.08 7.80 11.30
N GLY A 11 16.53 6.59 11.36
CA GLY A 11 15.61 6.18 12.43
C GLY A 11 14.18 6.73 12.31
N THR A 12 13.87 7.57 11.31
CA THR A 12 12.52 8.14 11.16
C THR A 12 11.65 7.50 10.09
N LEU A 13 12.21 6.58 9.28
CA LEU A 13 11.53 5.99 8.12
C LEU A 13 10.13 5.45 8.45
N TRP A 14 10.00 4.61 9.48
CA TRP A 14 8.72 4.00 9.84
C TRP A 14 7.67 5.03 10.23
N THR A 15 8.05 6.02 11.04
CA THR A 15 7.17 7.11 11.44
C THR A 15 6.76 7.97 10.25
N SER A 16 7.71 8.33 9.39
CA SER A 16 7.45 9.13 8.20
C SER A 16 6.51 8.42 7.21
N VAL A 17 6.70 7.11 6.99
CA VAL A 17 5.82 6.33 6.12
C VAL A 17 4.40 6.29 6.66
N LYS A 18 4.21 6.01 7.96
CA LYS A 18 2.87 6.00 8.57
C LYS A 18 2.18 7.36 8.45
N GLN A 19 2.84 8.44 8.88
CA GLN A 19 2.28 9.79 8.86
C GLN A 19 1.93 10.26 7.44
N THR A 20 2.81 9.97 6.47
CA THR A 20 2.57 10.33 5.07
C THR A 20 1.39 9.54 4.50
N THR A 21 1.29 8.25 4.83
CA THR A 21 0.20 7.38 4.38
C THR A 21 -1.14 7.80 4.98
N GLU A 22 -1.20 8.07 6.28
CA GLU A 22 -2.40 8.58 6.97
C GLU A 22 -2.89 9.87 6.30
N LYS A 23 -2.01 10.84 6.10
CA LYS A 23 -2.35 12.09 5.40
C LYS A 23 -2.83 11.86 3.96
N ALA A 24 -2.21 10.94 3.23
CA ALA A 24 -2.60 10.63 1.85
C ALA A 24 -3.98 9.94 1.79
N LEU A 25 -4.31 9.12 2.79
CA LEU A 25 -5.64 8.50 2.94
C LEU A 25 -6.70 9.55 3.30
N GLU A 26 -6.42 10.40 4.29
CA GLU A 26 -7.33 11.49 4.73
C GLU A 26 -7.67 12.44 3.58
N THR A 27 -6.67 12.77 2.75
CA THR A 27 -6.85 13.65 1.59
C THR A 27 -7.44 12.95 0.37
N GLY A 28 -7.64 11.63 0.40
CA GLY A 28 -8.10 10.83 -0.74
C GLY A 28 -7.09 10.77 -1.89
N THR A 29 -5.84 11.22 -1.67
CA THR A 29 -4.73 11.10 -2.62
C THR A 29 -4.40 9.63 -2.90
N ILE A 30 -4.48 8.81 -1.85
CA ILE A 30 -4.44 7.35 -1.94
C ILE A 30 -5.80 6.83 -1.47
N LYS A 31 -6.35 5.88 -2.22
CA LYS A 31 -7.58 5.17 -1.84
C LYS A 31 -7.21 3.72 -1.54
N SER A 32 -7.61 3.24 -0.38
CA SER A 32 -7.52 1.81 -0.05
C SER A 32 -8.41 1.03 -1.02
N ILE A 33 -7.89 -0.09 -1.51
CA ILE A 33 -8.69 -1.06 -2.26
C ILE A 33 -9.18 -2.08 -1.25
N ASP A 34 -10.49 -2.30 -1.22
CA ASP A 34 -11.08 -3.33 -0.39
C ASP A 34 -10.41 -4.67 -0.70
N THR A 35 -9.74 -5.21 0.32
CA THR A 35 -8.92 -6.42 0.22
C THR A 35 -9.39 -7.40 1.28
N GLU A 36 -9.92 -8.53 0.86
CA GLU A 36 -10.19 -9.66 1.74
C GLU A 36 -8.92 -10.49 1.93
N LEU A 37 -8.78 -11.09 3.12
CA LEU A 37 -7.62 -11.88 3.49
C LEU A 37 -8.06 -13.28 3.92
N GLU A 38 -7.40 -14.28 3.37
CA GLU A 38 -7.59 -15.68 3.75
C GLU A 38 -6.23 -16.35 3.95
N ILE A 39 -6.13 -17.22 4.94
CA ILE A 39 -4.96 -18.11 5.09
C ILE A 39 -5.38 -19.51 4.68
N ILE A 40 -4.71 -20.06 3.66
CA ILE A 40 -4.91 -21.44 3.21
C ILE A 40 -3.67 -22.29 3.53
N GLU A 41 -3.85 -23.59 3.73
CA GLU A 41 -2.76 -24.51 4.09
C GLU A 41 -2.78 -25.82 3.26
N PRO A 42 -2.56 -25.75 1.93
CA PRO A 42 -2.36 -26.94 1.12
C PRO A 42 -1.03 -27.61 1.47
N ASP A 43 -1.05 -28.94 1.61
CA ASP A 43 0.12 -29.79 1.87
C ASP A 43 1.01 -29.32 3.04
N GLY A 44 0.40 -28.68 4.05
CA GLY A 44 1.08 -28.19 5.26
C GLY A 44 1.85 -26.88 5.10
N VAL A 45 1.69 -26.17 3.97
CA VAL A 45 2.33 -24.87 3.73
C VAL A 45 1.29 -23.75 3.81
N LYS A 46 1.50 -22.77 4.70
CA LYS A 46 0.59 -21.63 4.88
C LYS A 46 0.82 -20.55 3.83
N PHE A 47 -0.26 -20.15 3.17
CA PHE A 47 -0.29 -19.02 2.24
C PHE A 47 -1.23 -17.94 2.76
N LEU A 48 -0.80 -16.68 2.70
CA LEU A 48 -1.68 -15.52 2.86
C LEU A 48 -2.19 -15.11 1.49
N VAL A 49 -3.46 -15.39 1.21
CA VAL A 49 -4.16 -15.01 -0.02
C VAL A 49 -4.79 -13.63 0.19
N ARG A 50 -4.54 -12.71 -0.75
CA ARG A 50 -5.17 -11.37 -0.79
C ARG A 50 -6.13 -11.34 -1.96
N ILE A 51 -7.42 -11.18 -1.69
CA ILE A 51 -8.48 -11.12 -2.70
C ILE A 51 -8.88 -9.66 -2.87
N LEU A 52 -8.71 -9.13 -4.07
CA LEU A 52 -9.08 -7.74 -4.40
C LEU A 52 -10.43 -7.75 -5.12
N THR A 53 -11.41 -7.05 -4.58
CA THR A 53 -12.68 -6.83 -5.28
C THR A 53 -12.49 -5.74 -6.34
N ASN A 54 -12.89 -6.03 -7.59
CA ASN A 54 -13.00 -5.03 -8.65
C ASN A 54 -11.69 -4.27 -9.01
N ILE A 55 -10.72 -4.99 -9.58
CA ILE A 55 -9.60 -4.38 -10.32
C ILE A 55 -10.01 -4.03 -11.76
N ASN A 56 -11.13 -3.33 -11.95
CA ASN A 56 -11.44 -2.76 -13.25
C ASN A 56 -10.40 -1.66 -13.54
N SER A 57 -9.40 -2.03 -14.33
CA SER A 57 -8.36 -1.13 -14.81
C SER A 57 -8.96 -0.16 -15.81
N THR A 58 -9.61 0.90 -15.34
CA THR A 58 -9.91 2.08 -16.15
C THR A 58 -9.64 3.32 -15.35
N THR A 59 -8.37 3.72 -15.36
CA THR A 59 -7.99 5.12 -15.21
C THR A 59 -8.62 5.89 -16.37
N ASN A 60 -9.74 6.56 -16.13
CA ASN A 60 -10.04 7.84 -16.75
C ASN A 60 -10.27 8.80 -15.60
N LEU A 61 -9.20 9.51 -15.23
CA LEU A 61 -9.35 10.80 -14.54
C LEU A 61 -9.14 11.87 -15.63
N PRO A 62 -9.97 12.93 -15.70
CA PRO A 62 -9.80 14.04 -16.63
C PRO A 62 -8.44 14.74 -16.50
#